data_AF-A0A1M5W9A3-F1
#
_entry.id   AF-A0A1M5W9A3-F1
#
_cell.length_a   1.000
_cell.length_b   1.000
_cell.length_c   1.000
_cell.angle_alpha   90.00
_cell.angle_beta   90.00
_cell.angle_gamma   90.00
#
_symmetry.space_group_name_H-M   'P 1'
#
loop_
_entity.id
_entity.type
_entity.pdbx_description
1 polymer ?
#
loop_
_entity_poly.entity_id
_entity_poly.type
_entity_poly.pdbx_seq_one_letter_code
_entity_poly.pdbx_strand_id
1 'polypeptide(L)'
;MKQLLIIVVIFLAVTAGTSLYLLLSGDQTAPENIALTVNGNHFTLDEIDSYFSGRFPTDSATSDGHHGDRDLMLTAFAEERVLIQEAQRLKIDQDPDFRDKIQRYYEYSLISALRNRQEQHYRNEIAVDSATIEQRIDHFLDLYGRPITFRLSNDTEPTTLPFDQIPNMYKTVIADLKTGQTRPVILTGNAVNEITLVDIGKKVSEPAASPDRDKIKQMLLDYQTGARLNTWIENLIDNASITYPKEH
;
A
#
# COMPACT_ATOMS: atom_id res chain seq x y z
N MET A 1 28.35 -28.25 -38.80
CA MET A 1 29.34 -27.38 -38.12
C MET A 1 29.50 -26.01 -38.77
N LYS A 2 29.75 -25.88 -40.10
CA LYS A 2 29.90 -24.56 -40.75
C LYS A 2 28.72 -23.61 -40.56
N GLN A 3 27.48 -24.11 -40.63
CA GLN A 3 26.27 -23.28 -40.45
C GLN A 3 26.09 -22.77 -39.01
N LEU A 4 26.52 -23.55 -38.01
CA LEU A 4 26.41 -23.18 -36.59
C LEU A 4 27.41 -22.07 -36.25
N LEU A 5 28.60 -22.12 -36.85
CA LEU A 5 29.62 -21.07 -36.74
C LEU A 5 29.17 -19.73 -37.33
N ILE A 6 28.46 -19.76 -38.47
CA ILE A 6 27.92 -18.54 -39.11
C ILE A 6 26.86 -17.87 -38.21
N ILE A 7 25.98 -18.65 -37.58
CA ILE A 7 24.93 -18.13 -36.69
C ILE A 7 25.55 -17.44 -35.47
N VAL A 8 26.58 -18.05 -34.85
CA VAL A 8 27.26 -17.47 -33.68
C VAL A 8 27.96 -16.15 -34.02
N VAL A 9 28.60 -16.05 -35.19
CA VAL A 9 29.26 -14.81 -35.63
C VAL A 9 28.25 -13.69 -35.88
N ILE A 10 27.10 -13.98 -36.49
CA ILE A 10 26.03 -12.99 -36.68
C ILE A 10 25.49 -12.52 -35.33
N PHE A 11 25.25 -13.45 -34.39
CA PHE A 11 24.75 -13.09 -33.07
C PHE A 11 25.73 -12.18 -32.30
N LEU A 12 27.03 -12.48 -32.35
CA LEU A 12 28.08 -11.63 -31.78
C LEU A 12 28.15 -10.25 -32.44
N ALA A 13 28.05 -10.17 -33.76
CA ALA A 13 28.08 -8.91 -34.49
C ALA A 13 26.86 -8.03 -34.17
N VAL A 14 25.67 -8.63 -34.08
CA VAL A 14 24.45 -7.91 -33.69
C VAL A 14 24.55 -7.42 -32.25
N THR A 15 25.05 -8.25 -31.32
CA THR A 15 25.17 -7.87 -29.90
C THR A 15 26.22 -6.77 -29.69
N ALA A 16 27.35 -6.84 -30.40
CA ALA A 16 28.36 -5.78 -30.38
C ALA A 16 27.84 -4.49 -31.03
N GLY A 17 27.10 -4.60 -32.13
CA GLY A 17 26.50 -3.46 -32.82
C GLY A 17 25.45 -2.75 -31.96
N THR A 18 24.57 -3.48 -31.29
CA THR A 18 23.55 -2.90 -30.40
C THR A 18 24.17 -2.29 -29.15
N SER A 19 25.18 -2.95 -28.57
CA SER A 19 25.91 -2.42 -27.41
C SER A 19 26.67 -1.14 -27.77
N LEU A 20 27.32 -1.09 -28.93
CA LEU A 20 28.03 0.09 -29.40
C LEU A 20 27.08 1.24 -29.78
N TYR A 21 25.93 0.93 -30.39
CA TYR A 21 24.89 1.92 -30.68
C TYR A 21 24.35 2.54 -29.39
N LEU A 22 24.04 1.73 -28.37
CA LEU A 22 23.58 2.24 -27.07
C LEU A 22 24.64 3.07 -26.34
N LEU A 23 25.92 2.74 -26.51
CA LEU A 23 27.04 3.49 -25.92
C LEU A 23 27.28 4.84 -26.62
N LEU A 24 27.04 4.91 -27.94
CA LEU A 24 27.19 6.13 -28.73
C LEU A 24 25.93 7.01 -28.73
N SER A 25 24.75 6.43 -28.53
CA SER A 25 23.48 7.13 -28.36
C SER A 25 23.25 7.58 -26.91
N GLY A 26 24.31 7.65 -26.10
CA GLY A 26 24.27 8.28 -24.78
C GLY A 26 23.65 9.68 -24.89
N ASP A 27 22.56 9.86 -24.15
CA ASP A 27 21.64 10.99 -24.16
C ASP A 27 22.38 12.34 -24.29
N GLN A 28 22.46 12.86 -25.52
CA GLN A 28 22.87 14.23 -25.74
C GLN A 28 21.65 15.11 -25.48
N THR A 29 21.35 15.33 -24.20
CA THR A 29 20.46 16.42 -23.80
C THR A 29 20.97 17.69 -24.48
N ALA A 30 20.17 18.27 -25.37
CA ALA A 30 20.54 19.48 -26.07
C ALA A 30 21.00 20.54 -25.03
N PRO A 31 22.14 21.23 -25.25
CA PRO A 31 22.74 22.12 -24.26
C PRO A 31 21.82 23.25 -23.79
N GLU A 32 20.75 23.53 -24.53
CA GLU A 32 19.74 24.55 -24.23
C GLU A 32 18.79 24.19 -23.07
N ASN A 33 18.81 22.96 -22.54
CA ASN A 33 17.92 22.54 -21.45
C ASN A 33 18.66 22.11 -20.15
N ILE A 34 19.94 22.43 -20.02
CA ILE A 34 20.72 22.09 -18.83
C ILE A 34 20.45 23.14 -17.74
N ALA A 35 19.89 22.68 -16.62
CA ALA A 35 19.58 23.52 -15.46
C ALA A 35 20.73 23.57 -14.46
N LEU A 36 21.42 22.45 -14.29
CA LEU A 36 22.45 22.26 -13.28
C LEU A 36 23.49 21.26 -13.80
N THR A 37 24.77 21.50 -13.47
CA THR A 37 25.84 20.53 -13.72
C THR A 37 26.56 20.22 -12.42
N VAL A 38 26.67 18.93 -12.06
CA VAL A 38 27.36 18.48 -10.85
C VAL A 38 28.44 17.47 -11.23
N ASN A 39 29.70 17.87 -11.12
CA ASN A 39 30.88 17.06 -11.48
C ASN A 39 30.78 16.45 -12.90
N GLY A 40 30.30 17.24 -13.86
CA GLY A 40 30.16 16.83 -15.27
C GLY A 40 28.88 16.08 -15.61
N ASN A 41 28.03 15.77 -14.63
CA ASN A 41 26.68 15.26 -14.90
C ASN A 41 25.72 16.42 -15.10
N HIS A 42 24.95 16.40 -16.19
CA HIS A 42 23.98 17.43 -16.53
C HIS A 42 22.57 17.01 -16.08
N PHE A 43 21.83 17.96 -15.52
CA PHE A 43 20.46 17.76 -15.07
C PHE A 43 19.58 18.86 -15.63
N THR A 44 18.42 18.48 -16.16
CA THR A 44 17.36 19.37 -16.66
C THR A 44 16.46 19.83 -15.52
N LEU A 45 15.68 20.90 -15.74
CA LEU A 45 14.71 21.36 -14.73
C LEU A 45 13.65 20.30 -14.46
N ASP A 46 13.15 19.64 -15.50
CA ASP A 46 12.11 18.61 -15.39
C ASP A 46 12.55 17.44 -14.51
N GLU A 47 13.83 17.02 -14.59
CA GLU A 47 14.37 15.97 -13.72
C GLU A 47 14.43 16.40 -12.26
N ILE A 48 14.80 17.65 -11.99
CA ILE A 48 14.87 18.21 -10.63
C ILE A 48 13.45 18.39 -10.09
N ASP A 49 12.52 18.92 -10.89
CA ASP A 49 11.12 19.09 -10.51
C ASP A 49 10.46 17.74 -10.22
N SER A 50 10.66 16.75 -11.09
CA SER A 50 10.20 15.37 -10.89
C SER A 50 10.74 14.77 -9.60
N TYR A 51 12.02 14.98 -9.30
CA TYR A 51 12.68 14.49 -8.09
C TYR A 51 12.02 15.00 -6.79
N PHE A 52 11.59 16.27 -6.77
CA PHE A 52 11.00 16.87 -5.58
C PHE A 52 9.47 16.73 -5.52
N SER A 53 8.79 16.57 -6.66
CA SER A 53 7.33 16.42 -6.74
C SER A 53 6.75 15.27 -5.90
N GLY A 54 7.56 14.25 -5.59
CA GLY A 54 7.19 13.13 -4.73
C GLY A 54 7.69 13.21 -3.27
N ARG A 55 8.51 14.21 -2.93
CA ARG A 55 9.16 14.34 -1.60
C ARG A 55 8.55 15.43 -0.73
N PHE A 56 8.01 16.48 -1.34
CA PHE A 56 7.37 17.58 -0.62
C PHE A 56 5.93 17.76 -1.13
N PRO A 57 4.93 17.86 -0.23
CA PRO A 57 3.59 18.25 -0.63
C PRO A 57 3.66 19.63 -1.31
N THR A 58 3.32 19.70 -2.59
CA THR A 58 3.22 20.97 -3.31
C THR A 58 1.93 21.67 -2.89
N ASP A 59 1.93 22.31 -1.73
CA ASP A 59 0.92 23.32 -1.37
C ASP A 59 1.26 24.63 -2.09
N SER A 60 1.16 24.70 -3.42
CA SER A 60 1.50 25.93 -4.15
C SER A 60 0.52 26.26 -5.28
N ALA A 61 -0.67 26.70 -4.86
CA ALA A 61 -1.57 27.52 -5.66
C ALA A 61 -1.19 29.03 -5.64
N THR A 62 0.08 29.37 -5.44
CA THR A 62 0.53 30.78 -5.44
C THR A 62 1.76 30.94 -6.32
N SER A 63 1.53 31.31 -7.59
CA SER A 63 2.52 31.44 -8.66
C SER A 63 3.44 32.67 -8.56
N ASP A 64 3.26 33.55 -7.58
CA ASP A 64 3.88 34.87 -7.64
C ASP A 64 4.86 35.07 -6.46
N GLY A 65 6.11 34.62 -6.62
CA GLY A 65 7.21 35.01 -5.72
C GLY A 65 8.41 34.06 -5.51
N HIS A 66 8.52 32.93 -6.22
CA HIS A 66 9.38 31.79 -5.83
C HIS A 66 10.82 31.78 -6.38
N HIS A 67 11.51 32.91 -6.51
CA HIS A 67 12.94 32.86 -6.89
C HIS A 67 13.83 32.30 -5.77
N GLY A 68 13.52 32.59 -4.50
CA GLY A 68 14.30 32.09 -3.35
C GLY A 68 14.15 30.59 -3.10
N ASP A 69 13.01 30.01 -3.45
CA ASP A 69 12.74 28.57 -3.24
C ASP A 69 13.45 27.70 -4.30
N ARG A 70 13.55 28.23 -5.53
CA ARG A 70 14.21 27.54 -6.63
C ARG A 70 15.72 27.43 -6.45
N ASP A 71 16.39 28.49 -6.00
CA ASP A 71 17.83 28.44 -5.73
C ASP A 71 18.15 27.48 -4.58
N LEU A 72 17.31 27.42 -3.55
CA LEU A 72 17.42 26.46 -2.46
C LEU A 72 17.21 25.01 -2.93
N MET A 73 16.21 24.78 -3.78
CA MET A 73 15.93 23.47 -4.40
C MET A 73 17.10 22.99 -5.26
N LEU A 74 17.66 23.86 -6.12
CA LEU A 74 18.83 23.55 -6.93
C LEU A 74 20.07 23.26 -6.06
N THR A 75 20.28 24.05 -4.99
CA THR A 75 21.39 23.85 -4.04
C THR A 75 21.24 22.52 -3.31
N ALA A 76 20.06 22.21 -2.76
CA ALA A 76 19.80 20.94 -2.08
C ALA A 76 19.99 19.73 -3.01
N PHE A 77 19.52 19.83 -4.26
CA PHE A 77 19.76 18.79 -5.26
C PHE A 77 21.24 18.63 -5.56
N ALA A 78 21.98 19.73 -5.75
CA ALA A 78 23.42 19.69 -6.01
C ALA A 78 24.18 19.04 -4.85
N GLU A 79 23.89 19.43 -3.61
CA GLU A 79 24.46 18.85 -2.40
C GLU A 79 24.22 17.34 -2.32
N GLU A 80 22.98 16.89 -2.52
CA GLU A 80 22.65 15.47 -2.49
C GLU A 80 23.38 14.68 -3.60
N ARG A 81 23.49 15.24 -4.81
CA ARG A 81 24.25 14.61 -5.90
C ARG A 81 25.73 14.49 -5.59
N VAL A 82 26.35 15.52 -5.00
CA VAL A 82 27.75 15.46 -4.56
C VAL A 82 27.94 14.36 -3.52
N LEU A 83 27.06 14.29 -2.52
CA LEU A 83 27.14 13.27 -1.48
C LEU A 83 26.96 11.84 -2.03
N ILE A 84 26.04 11.64 -2.97
CA ILE A 84 25.85 10.34 -3.63
C ILE A 84 27.11 9.93 -4.40
N GLN A 85 27.70 10.85 -5.16
CA GLN A 85 28.94 10.57 -5.91
C GLN A 85 30.10 10.25 -4.97
N GLU A 86 30.22 10.95 -3.84
CA GLU A 86 31.25 10.67 -2.85
C GLU A 86 31.02 9.31 -2.18
N ALA A 87 29.77 8.94 -1.87
CA ALA A 87 29.43 7.62 -1.35
C ALA A 87 29.81 6.49 -2.34
N GLN A 88 29.58 6.70 -3.64
CA GLN A 88 30.00 5.77 -4.70
C GLN A 88 31.52 5.69 -4.84
N ARG A 89 32.22 6.84 -4.74
CA ARG A 89 33.69 6.88 -4.74
C ARG A 89 34.27 6.07 -3.57
N LEU A 90 33.60 6.12 -2.41
CA LEU A 90 33.91 5.34 -1.20
C LEU A 90 33.40 3.90 -1.26
N LYS A 91 32.72 3.50 -2.35
CA LYS A 91 32.16 2.17 -2.57
C LYS A 91 31.14 1.73 -1.49
N ILE A 92 30.44 2.67 -0.87
CA ILE A 92 29.40 2.37 0.13
C ILE A 92 28.24 1.59 -0.52
N ASP A 93 27.96 1.86 -1.79
CA ASP A 93 27.00 1.13 -2.63
C ASP A 93 27.40 -0.35 -2.88
N GLN A 94 28.65 -0.71 -2.59
CA GLN A 94 29.17 -2.08 -2.71
C GLN A 94 29.20 -2.83 -1.38
N ASP A 95 28.96 -2.14 -0.26
CA ASP A 95 28.88 -2.74 1.06
C ASP A 95 27.73 -3.76 1.12
N PRO A 96 28.00 -5.02 1.52
CA PRO A 96 26.96 -6.03 1.69
C PRO A 96 25.79 -5.57 2.57
N ASP A 97 26.05 -4.83 3.65
CA ASP A 97 25.01 -4.35 4.57
C ASP A 97 24.12 -3.29 3.92
N PHE A 98 24.72 -2.42 3.10
CA PHE A 98 23.96 -1.43 2.34
C PHE A 98 23.08 -2.11 1.29
N ARG A 99 23.63 -3.09 0.55
CA ARG A 99 22.90 -3.85 -0.47
C ARG A 99 21.72 -4.63 0.11
N ASP A 100 21.91 -5.27 1.26
CA ASP A 100 20.83 -5.96 1.97
C ASP A 100 19.72 -4.99 2.39
N LYS A 101 20.07 -3.81 2.91
CA LYS A 101 19.07 -2.76 3.23
C LYS A 101 18.30 -2.29 2.00
N ILE A 102 18.97 -2.08 0.87
CA ILE A 102 18.32 -1.71 -0.40
C ILE A 102 17.38 -2.82 -0.87
N GLN A 103 17.81 -4.08 -0.81
CA GLN A 103 16.99 -5.23 -1.19
C GLN A 103 15.72 -5.31 -0.33
N ARG A 104 15.85 -5.20 1.00
CA ARG A 104 14.70 -5.22 1.92
C ARG A 104 13.76 -4.03 1.68
N TYR A 105 14.30 -2.84 1.45
CA TYR A 105 13.50 -1.66 1.12
C TYR A 105 12.73 -1.85 -0.20
N TYR A 106 13.38 -2.42 -1.22
CA TYR A 106 12.75 -2.75 -2.48
C TYR A 106 11.62 -3.76 -2.31
N GLU A 107 11.85 -4.86 -1.60
CA GLU A 107 10.84 -5.90 -1.32
C GLU A 107 9.64 -5.33 -0.58
N TYR A 108 9.87 -4.55 0.48
CA TYR A 108 8.80 -3.87 1.21
C TYR A 108 7.99 -2.93 0.32
N SER A 109 8.68 -2.13 -0.51
CA SER A 109 8.03 -1.20 -1.44
C SER A 109 7.19 -1.93 -2.48
N LEU A 110 7.67 -3.07 -3.00
CA LEU A 110 6.94 -3.91 -3.94
C LEU A 110 5.69 -4.53 -3.30
N ILE A 111 5.81 -5.07 -2.09
CA ILE A 111 4.68 -5.62 -1.32
C ILE A 111 3.64 -4.54 -1.04
N SER A 112 4.09 -3.35 -0.61
CA SER A 112 3.22 -2.20 -0.35
C SER A 112 2.46 -1.76 -1.61
N ALA A 113 3.16 -1.62 -2.74
CA ALA A 113 2.54 -1.24 -4.01
C ALA A 113 1.52 -2.28 -4.49
N LEU A 114 1.84 -3.57 -4.39
CA LEU A 114 0.93 -4.67 -4.72
C LEU A 114 -0.33 -4.63 -3.85
N ARG A 115 -0.15 -4.49 -2.53
CA ARG A 115 -1.25 -4.40 -1.57
C ARG A 115 -2.16 -3.22 -1.85
N ASN A 116 -1.59 -2.02 -2.06
CA ASN A 116 -2.36 -0.81 -2.34
C ASN A 116 -3.18 -0.94 -3.63
N ARG A 117 -2.60 -1.53 -4.68
CA ARG A 117 -3.32 -1.78 -5.94
C ARG A 117 -4.49 -2.74 -5.72
N GLN A 118 -4.28 -3.82 -4.95
CA GLN A 118 -5.32 -4.80 -4.67
C GLN A 118 -6.44 -4.23 -3.77
N GLU A 119 -6.07 -3.42 -2.78
CA GLU A 119 -7.00 -2.71 -1.91
C GLU A 119 -7.89 -1.77 -2.72
N GLN A 120 -7.29 -0.96 -3.60
CA GLN A 120 -8.02 -0.05 -4.49
C GLN A 120 -8.96 -0.81 -5.42
N HIS A 121 -8.51 -1.93 -5.99
CA HIS A 121 -9.35 -2.80 -6.82
C HIS A 121 -10.61 -3.24 -6.05
N TYR A 122 -10.47 -3.80 -4.85
CA TYR A 122 -11.62 -4.25 -4.06
C TYR A 122 -12.51 -3.11 -3.58
N ARG A 123 -11.92 -1.98 -3.17
CA ARG A 123 -12.71 -0.81 -2.76
C ARG A 123 -13.59 -0.33 -3.92
N ASN A 124 -13.04 -0.26 -5.13
CA ASN A 124 -13.80 0.12 -6.32
C ASN A 124 -14.91 -0.90 -6.65
N GLU A 125 -14.60 -2.19 -6.59
CA GLU A 125 -15.58 -3.26 -6.84
C GLU A 125 -16.76 -3.21 -5.87
N ILE A 126 -16.48 -3.01 -4.56
CA ILE A 126 -17.51 -2.87 -3.53
C ILE A 126 -18.31 -1.57 -3.72
N ALA A 127 -17.64 -0.46 -4.06
CA ALA A 127 -18.30 0.84 -4.24
C ALA A 127 -19.25 0.88 -5.45
N VAL A 128 -18.94 0.12 -6.51
CA VAL A 128 -19.83 -0.04 -7.68
C VAL A 128 -21.16 -0.71 -7.29
N ASP A 129 -21.15 -1.61 -6.30
CA ASP A 129 -22.35 -2.23 -5.74
C ASP A 129 -23.05 -1.33 -4.69
N SER A 130 -23.38 -0.11 -5.12
CA SER A 130 -23.96 0.94 -4.29
C SER A 130 -25.26 0.52 -3.58
N ALA A 131 -26.08 -0.32 -4.20
CA ALA A 131 -27.33 -0.79 -3.58
C ALA A 131 -27.05 -1.71 -2.38
N THR A 132 -26.09 -2.63 -2.50
CA THR A 132 -25.72 -3.54 -1.42
C THR A 132 -25.07 -2.80 -0.25
N ILE A 133 -24.23 -1.79 -0.50
CA ILE A 133 -23.62 -1.02 0.59
C ILE A 133 -24.65 -0.17 1.34
N GLU A 134 -25.62 0.45 0.66
CA GLU A 134 -26.68 1.23 1.34
C GLU A 134 -27.59 0.33 2.19
N GLN A 135 -27.95 -0.87 1.71
CA GLN A 135 -28.70 -1.85 2.51
C GLN A 135 -27.93 -2.25 3.78
N ARG A 136 -26.60 -2.38 3.67
CA ARG A 136 -25.73 -2.67 4.83
C ARG A 136 -25.67 -1.51 5.79
N ILE A 137 -25.59 -0.27 5.31
CA ILE A 137 -25.64 0.93 6.17
C ILE A 137 -26.97 0.98 6.91
N ASP A 138 -28.09 0.73 6.23
CA ASP A 138 -29.41 0.72 6.85
C ASP A 138 -29.53 -0.39 7.91
N HIS A 139 -29.04 -1.59 7.61
CA HIS A 139 -28.99 -2.68 8.60
C HIS A 139 -28.11 -2.30 9.80
N PHE A 140 -26.93 -1.74 9.56
CA PHE A 140 -26.01 -1.30 10.61
C PHE A 140 -26.65 -0.24 11.52
N LEU A 141 -27.39 0.71 10.93
CA LEU A 141 -28.13 1.73 11.66
C LEU A 141 -29.31 1.15 12.45
N ASP A 142 -30.01 0.14 11.92
CA ASP A 142 -31.10 -0.53 12.63
C ASP A 142 -30.63 -1.21 13.92
N LEU A 143 -29.36 -1.62 13.99
CA LEU A 143 -28.76 -2.19 15.21
C LEU A 143 -28.53 -1.14 16.31
N TYR A 144 -28.47 0.17 16.01
CA TYR A 144 -28.23 1.19 17.03
C TYR A 144 -29.32 1.23 18.09
N GLY A 145 -28.90 1.24 19.37
CA GLY A 145 -29.79 1.20 20.53
C GLY A 145 -30.42 -0.18 20.80
N ARG A 146 -30.07 -1.21 20.02
CA ARG A 146 -30.44 -2.60 20.32
C ARG A 146 -29.39 -3.23 21.25
N PRO A 147 -29.81 -3.98 22.29
CA PRO A 147 -28.88 -4.79 23.07
C PRO A 147 -28.45 -5.99 22.23
N ILE A 148 -27.13 -6.17 22.07
CA ILE A 148 -26.53 -7.27 21.34
C ILE A 148 -25.84 -8.18 22.35
N THR A 149 -26.19 -9.47 22.30
CA THR A 149 -25.51 -10.50 23.07
C THR A 149 -24.53 -11.23 22.17
N PHE A 150 -23.25 -11.19 22.51
CA PHE A 150 -22.19 -11.86 21.76
C PHE A 150 -21.20 -12.54 22.71
N ARG A 151 -20.41 -13.48 22.20
CA ARG A 151 -19.39 -14.21 22.96
C ARG A 151 -18.08 -14.19 22.20
N LEU A 152 -16.99 -13.83 22.89
CA LEU A 152 -15.64 -14.00 22.36
C LEU A 152 -15.11 -15.40 22.71
N SER A 153 -14.20 -15.95 21.90
CA SER A 153 -13.64 -17.29 22.10
C SER A 153 -13.00 -17.50 23.48
N ASN A 154 -12.49 -16.44 24.10
CA ASN A 154 -11.82 -16.50 25.41
C ASN A 154 -12.78 -16.29 26.59
N ASP A 155 -14.04 -15.96 26.33
CA ASP A 155 -15.03 -15.66 27.36
C ASP A 155 -15.90 -16.90 27.65
N THR A 156 -16.09 -17.20 28.94
CA THR A 156 -16.95 -18.31 29.36
C THR A 156 -18.44 -17.98 29.24
N GLU A 157 -18.82 -16.71 29.38
CA GLU A 157 -20.20 -16.25 29.34
C GLU A 157 -20.42 -15.20 28.24
N PRO A 158 -21.60 -15.18 27.58
CA PRO A 158 -21.93 -14.13 26.63
C PRO A 158 -22.02 -12.75 27.31
N THR A 159 -21.55 -11.72 26.61
CA THR A 159 -21.66 -10.32 27.02
C THR A 159 -22.82 -9.66 26.27
N THR A 160 -23.68 -8.93 26.99
CA THR A 160 -24.77 -8.14 26.39
C THR A 160 -24.49 -6.65 26.55
N LEU A 161 -24.38 -5.93 25.43
CA LEU A 161 -24.18 -4.48 25.41
C LEU A 161 -25.06 -3.81 24.35
N PRO A 162 -25.50 -2.56 24.54
CA PRO A 162 -26.07 -1.74 23.47
C PRO A 162 -25.10 -1.67 22.29
N PHE A 163 -25.58 -1.83 21.06
CA PHE A 163 -24.73 -1.87 19.86
C PHE A 163 -23.81 -0.66 19.75
N ASP A 164 -24.29 0.53 20.12
CA ASP A 164 -23.55 1.79 20.10
C ASP A 164 -22.36 1.82 21.07
N GLN A 165 -22.39 1.02 22.15
CA GLN A 165 -21.31 0.90 23.13
C GLN A 165 -20.26 -0.15 22.73
N ILE A 166 -20.52 -0.96 21.70
CA ILE A 166 -19.56 -1.95 21.22
C ILE A 166 -18.40 -1.22 20.50
N PRO A 167 -17.14 -1.62 20.72
CA PRO A 167 -16.00 -1.08 19.96
C PRO A 167 -16.21 -1.26 18.44
N ASN A 168 -15.85 -0.23 17.66
CA ASN A 168 -16.13 -0.19 16.22
C ASN A 168 -15.61 -1.42 15.45
N MET A 169 -14.45 -1.95 15.85
CA MET A 169 -13.86 -3.16 15.27
C MET A 169 -14.76 -4.39 15.35
N TYR A 170 -15.59 -4.51 16.40
CA TYR A 170 -16.53 -5.61 16.55
C TYR A 170 -17.87 -5.29 15.91
N LYS A 171 -18.29 -4.00 15.87
CA LYS A 171 -19.56 -3.59 15.28
C LYS A 171 -19.69 -4.03 13.82
N THR A 172 -18.65 -3.83 13.01
CA THR A 172 -18.65 -4.21 11.58
C THR A 172 -18.79 -5.72 11.39
N VAL A 173 -18.11 -6.51 12.23
CA VAL A 173 -18.20 -7.97 12.19
C VAL A 173 -19.58 -8.44 12.63
N ILE A 174 -20.07 -7.95 13.77
CA ILE A 174 -21.38 -8.29 14.34
C ILE A 174 -22.51 -7.97 13.36
N ALA A 175 -22.45 -6.81 12.70
CA ALA A 175 -23.48 -6.41 11.74
C ALA A 175 -23.59 -7.33 10.53
N ASP A 176 -22.55 -8.13 10.25
CA ASP A 176 -22.54 -9.12 9.18
C ASP A 176 -22.89 -10.55 9.64
N LEU A 177 -23.04 -10.76 10.95
CA LEU A 177 -23.35 -12.07 11.53
C LEU A 177 -24.86 -12.29 11.65
N LYS A 178 -25.27 -13.54 11.43
CA LYS A 178 -26.57 -14.04 11.87
C LYS A 178 -26.46 -14.62 13.27
N THR A 179 -27.56 -14.64 14.01
CA THR A 179 -27.63 -15.33 15.31
C THR A 179 -27.13 -16.77 15.22
N GLY A 180 -26.21 -17.14 16.11
CA GLY A 180 -25.52 -18.42 16.15
C GLY A 180 -24.28 -18.52 15.26
N GLN A 181 -23.98 -17.52 14.42
CA GLN A 181 -22.79 -17.52 13.59
C GLN A 181 -21.56 -17.01 14.34
N THR A 182 -20.42 -17.60 14.01
CA THR A 182 -19.10 -17.26 14.55
C THR A 182 -18.20 -16.78 13.42
N ARG A 183 -17.38 -15.77 13.67
CA ARG A 183 -16.30 -15.36 12.78
C ARG A 183 -15.02 -15.00 13.52
N PRO A 184 -13.84 -15.22 12.91
CA PRO A 184 -12.60 -14.71 13.45
C PRO A 184 -12.56 -13.17 13.37
N VAL A 185 -11.98 -12.57 14.39
CA VAL A 185 -11.66 -11.14 14.51
C VAL A 185 -10.19 -11.05 14.88
N ILE A 186 -9.41 -10.46 13.97
CA ILE A 186 -7.98 -10.24 14.21
C ILE A 186 -7.86 -9.00 15.10
N LEU A 187 -7.36 -9.18 16.33
CA LEU A 187 -7.02 -8.07 17.21
C LEU A 187 -5.60 -7.58 16.96
N THR A 188 -5.31 -6.38 17.43
CA THR A 188 -3.96 -5.82 17.42
C THR A 188 -3.00 -6.77 18.15
N GLY A 189 -2.01 -7.30 17.42
CA GLY A 189 -0.98 -8.19 17.96
C GLY A 189 -1.37 -9.65 17.96
N ASN A 190 -1.29 -10.33 16.81
CA ASN A 190 -1.35 -11.78 16.54
C ASN A 190 -2.45 -12.64 17.21
N ALA A 191 -3.28 -12.08 18.10
CA ALA A 191 -4.37 -12.78 18.76
C ALA A 191 -5.58 -12.77 17.84
N VAL A 192 -5.88 -13.95 17.29
CA VAL A 192 -7.15 -14.20 16.59
C VAL A 192 -8.15 -14.61 17.66
N ASN A 193 -9.14 -13.76 17.91
CA ASN A 193 -10.31 -14.14 18.69
C ASN A 193 -11.44 -14.51 17.74
N GLU A 194 -12.37 -15.33 18.18
CA GLU A 194 -13.61 -15.55 17.44
C GLU A 194 -14.75 -14.82 18.13
N ILE A 195 -15.61 -14.15 17.37
CA ILE A 195 -16.84 -13.55 17.88
C ILE A 195 -18.03 -14.35 17.41
N THR A 196 -18.88 -14.75 18.34
CA THR A 196 -20.15 -15.42 18.08
C THR A 196 -21.30 -14.50 18.43
N LEU A 197 -22.20 -14.24 17.48
CA LEU A 197 -23.43 -13.52 17.75
C LEU A 197 -24.44 -14.47 18.39
N VAL A 198 -24.89 -14.16 19.61
CA VAL A 198 -25.80 -15.03 20.39
C VAL A 198 -27.25 -14.56 20.29
N ASP A 199 -27.50 -13.25 20.37
CA ASP A 199 -28.86 -12.70 20.26
C ASP A 199 -28.85 -11.21 19.89
N ILE A 200 -29.92 -10.76 19.25
CA ILE A 200 -30.21 -9.34 18.99
C ILE A 200 -31.53 -9.01 19.67
N GLY A 201 -31.47 -8.31 20.80
CA GLY A 201 -32.66 -7.94 21.54
C GLY A 201 -33.47 -6.84 20.86
N LYS A 202 -34.67 -6.61 21.39
CA LYS A 202 -35.58 -5.55 20.91
C LYS A 202 -34.97 -4.18 21.20
N LYS A 203 -35.18 -3.22 20.30
CA LYS A 203 -34.78 -1.83 20.49
C LYS A 203 -35.44 -1.27 21.75
N VAL A 204 -34.62 -0.89 22.74
CA VAL A 204 -35.11 -0.43 24.06
C VAL A 204 -35.32 1.08 24.07
N SER A 205 -34.58 1.82 23.24
CA SER A 205 -34.69 3.28 23.12
C SER A 205 -34.18 3.76 21.76
N GLU A 206 -34.67 4.91 21.29
CA GLU A 206 -34.02 5.61 20.19
C GLU A 206 -32.68 6.19 20.65
N PRO A 207 -31.62 6.08 19.84
CA PRO A 207 -30.32 6.66 20.19
C PRO A 207 -30.42 8.18 20.28
N ALA A 208 -29.69 8.77 21.22
CA ALA A 208 -29.69 10.22 21.46
C ALA A 208 -29.19 11.03 20.24
N ALA A 209 -28.38 10.41 19.37
CA ALA A 209 -27.96 10.97 18.10
C ALA A 209 -27.82 9.85 17.06
N SER A 210 -28.29 10.11 15.83
CA SER A 210 -28.02 9.21 14.71
C SER A 210 -26.53 9.30 14.35
N PRO A 211 -25.85 8.17 14.11
CA PRO A 211 -24.49 8.19 13.60
C PRO A 211 -24.44 8.78 12.20
N ASP A 212 -23.28 9.32 11.87
CA ASP A 212 -22.95 9.81 10.53
C ASP A 212 -22.89 8.64 9.53
N ARG A 213 -23.78 8.67 8.53
CA ARG A 213 -23.87 7.64 7.48
C ARG A 213 -22.59 7.50 6.68
N ASP A 214 -21.91 8.61 6.39
CA ASP A 214 -20.68 8.58 5.58
C ASP A 214 -19.54 7.90 6.34
N LYS A 215 -19.47 8.12 7.66
CA LYS A 215 -18.52 7.40 8.52
C LYS A 215 -18.81 5.91 8.59
N ILE A 216 -20.09 5.52 8.70
CA ILE A 216 -20.48 4.09 8.67
C ILE A 216 -20.10 3.49 7.32
N LYS A 217 -20.36 4.20 6.22
CA LYS A 217 -20.00 3.76 4.87
C LYS A 217 -18.51 3.49 4.75
N GLN A 218 -17.66 4.43 5.16
CA GLN A 218 -16.21 4.24 5.13
C GLN A 218 -15.77 3.06 6.00
N MET A 219 -16.29 2.96 7.22
CA MET A 219 -15.95 1.86 8.13
C MET A 219 -16.36 0.48 7.57
N LEU A 220 -17.54 0.37 6.92
CA LEU A 220 -17.98 -0.86 6.26
C LEU A 220 -17.12 -1.17 5.03
N LEU A 221 -16.79 -0.16 4.22
CA LEU A 221 -15.90 -0.32 3.06
C LEU A 221 -14.52 -0.81 3.49
N ASP A 222 -13.92 -0.18 4.51
CA ASP A 222 -12.60 -0.54 5.04
C ASP A 222 -12.61 -1.99 5.55
N TYR A 223 -13.64 -2.36 6.31
CA TYR A 223 -13.81 -3.72 6.82
C TYR A 223 -13.94 -4.76 5.70
N GLN A 224 -14.83 -4.54 4.72
CA GLN A 224 -15.03 -5.48 3.63
C GLN A 224 -13.81 -5.59 2.72
N THR A 225 -13.13 -4.47 2.46
CA THR A 225 -11.90 -4.42 1.68
C THR A 225 -10.80 -5.22 2.38
N GLY A 226 -10.62 -5.00 3.70
CA GLY A 226 -9.68 -5.75 4.51
C GLY A 226 -9.98 -7.26 4.54
N ALA A 227 -11.26 -7.65 4.68
CA ALA A 227 -11.67 -9.05 4.65
C ALA A 227 -11.33 -9.73 3.30
N ARG A 228 -11.62 -9.07 2.17
CA ARG A 228 -11.27 -9.59 0.84
C ARG A 228 -9.77 -9.67 0.62
N LEU A 229 -9.02 -8.68 1.11
CA LEU A 229 -7.56 -8.67 1.04
C LEU A 229 -6.96 -9.84 1.82
N ASN A 230 -7.46 -10.11 3.03
CA ASN A 230 -7.00 -11.25 3.84
C ASN A 230 -7.30 -12.59 3.14
N THR A 231 -8.52 -12.80 2.65
CA THR A 231 -8.87 -14.02 1.89
C THR A 231 -8.00 -14.17 0.65
N TRP A 232 -7.68 -13.07 -0.03
CA TRP A 232 -6.75 -13.11 -1.17
C TRP A 232 -5.34 -13.52 -0.74
N ILE A 233 -4.82 -12.99 0.36
CA ILE A 233 -3.51 -13.40 0.92
C ILE A 233 -3.51 -14.88 1.32
N GLU A 234 -4.55 -15.35 2.00
CA GLU A 234 -4.72 -16.76 2.36
C GLU A 234 -4.69 -17.64 1.11
N ASN A 235 -5.44 -17.28 0.07
CA ASN A 235 -5.40 -18.00 -1.21
C ASN A 235 -4.00 -17.99 -1.86
N LEU A 236 -3.23 -16.91 -1.74
CA LEU A 236 -1.85 -16.89 -2.24
C LEU A 236 -0.94 -17.85 -1.47
N ILE A 237 -1.11 -17.91 -0.14
CA ILE A 237 -0.36 -18.81 0.75
C ILE A 237 -0.72 -20.27 0.45
N ASP A 238 -2.01 -20.59 0.34
CA ASP A 238 -2.51 -21.94 0.08
C ASP A 238 -2.05 -22.49 -1.27
N ASN A 239 -1.86 -21.62 -2.25
CA ASN A 239 -1.34 -21.98 -3.57
C ASN A 239 0.20 -21.98 -3.66
N ALA A 240 0.90 -21.57 -2.60
CA ALA A 240 2.36 -21.55 -2.58
C ALA A 240 2.95 -22.88 -2.11
N SER A 241 4.09 -23.26 -2.67
CA SER A 241 4.87 -24.40 -2.15
C SER A 241 5.76 -23.93 -1.00
N ILE A 242 5.26 -24.07 0.24
CA ILE A 242 5.97 -23.66 1.45
C ILE A 242 6.53 -24.91 2.14
N THR A 243 7.85 -24.93 2.40
CA THR A 243 8.51 -26.02 3.12
C THR A 243 9.19 -25.47 4.36
N TYR A 244 8.92 -26.08 5.51
CA TYR A 244 9.57 -25.76 6.78
C TYR A 244 10.68 -26.78 7.04
N PRO A 245 11.97 -26.39 7.06
CA PRO A 245 13.03 -27.31 7.44
C PRO A 245 12.78 -27.76 8.89
N LYS A 246 12.90 -29.07 9.16
CA LYS A 246 12.78 -29.59 10.53
C LYS A 246 13.89 -28.97 11.38
N GLU A 247 13.52 -28.44 12.54
CA GLU A 247 14.48 -28.00 13.56
C GLU A 247 15.34 -29.21 13.98
N HIS A 248 16.66 -29.03 13.98
CA HIS A 248 17.66 -30.00 14.43
C HIS A 248 18.12 -29.67 15.85
#